data_AF-A0A1H3GQB5-F1
#
_entry.id   AF-A0A1H3GQB5-F1
#
_cell.length_a   1.000
_cell.length_b   1.000
_cell.length_c   1.000
_cell.angle_alpha   90.00
_cell.angle_beta   90.00
_cell.angle_gamma   90.00
#
_symmetry.space_group_name_H-M   'P 1'
#
loop_
_entity.id
_entity.type
_entity.pdbx_description
1 polymer ?
#
loop_
_entity_poly.entity_id
_entity_poly.type
_entity_poly.pdbx_seq_one_letter_code
_entity_poly.pdbx_strand_id
1 'polypeptide(L)' 'MEAIILHPKNKTQLSILKNLAKELGMSFETKQEGTVLDNIKIGLEEMQLFKKGKLKTTLAKDFLNEL' A
#
# COMPACT_ATOMS: atom_id res chain seq x y z
N MET A 1 14.90 16.21 -12.97
CA MET A 1 13.49 16.59 -13.09
C MET A 1 12.98 16.79 -11.68
N GLU A 2 12.44 17.96 -11.36
CA GLU A 2 11.84 18.21 -10.05
C GLU A 2 10.43 17.62 -10.03
N ALA A 3 10.12 16.84 -9.00
CA ALA A 3 8.81 16.22 -8.82
C ALA A 3 8.07 16.89 -7.66
N ILE A 4 6.80 17.21 -7.85
CA ILE A 4 5.94 17.76 -6.81
C ILE A 4 5.26 16.60 -6.08
N ILE A 5 5.51 16.46 -4.77
CA ILE A 5 4.88 15.44 -3.94
C ILE A 5 3.66 16.04 -3.23
N LEU A 6 2.50 15.40 -3.40
CA LEU A 6 1.22 15.81 -2.81
C LEU A 6 0.62 14.67 -1.98
N HIS A 7 0.04 15.00 -0.82
CA HIS A 7 -0.57 14.03 0.10
C HIS A 7 -2.08 14.30 0.24
N PRO A 8 -2.91 13.86 -0.73
CA PRO A 8 -4.36 14.04 -0.66
C PRO A 8 -4.96 13.24 0.51
N LYS A 9 -5.79 13.89 1.32
CA LYS A 9 -6.39 13.28 2.53
C LYS A 9 -7.62 12.40 2.23
N ASN A 10 -8.21 12.53 1.04
CA ASN A 10 -9.42 11.81 0.67
C ASN A 10 -9.49 11.53 -0.84
N LYS A 11 -10.44 10.66 -1.23
CA LYS A 11 -10.63 10.24 -2.62
C LYS A 11 -11.01 11.39 -3.56
N THR A 12 -11.74 12.40 -3.07
CA THR A 12 -12.15 13.56 -3.86
C THR A 12 -10.95 14.40 -4.26
N GLN A 13 -10.06 14.71 -3.31
CA GLN A 13 -8.82 15.44 -3.57
C GLN A 13 -7.95 14.70 -4.58
N LEU A 14 -7.83 13.37 -4.44
CA LEU A 14 -7.08 12.54 -5.38
C LEU A 14 -7.68 12.60 -6.81
N SER A 15 -9.01 12.57 -6.93
CA SER A 15 -9.69 12.64 -8.22
C SER A 15 -9.45 13.98 -8.94
N ILE A 16 -9.53 15.09 -8.19
CA ILE A 16 -9.26 16.43 -8.72
C ILE A 16 -7.82 16.52 -9.22
N LEU A 17 -6.85 16.02 -8.45
CA LEU A 17 -5.44 16.01 -8.84
C LEU A 17 -5.19 15.18 -10.12
N LYS A 18 -5.83 14.01 -10.23
CA LYS A 18 -5.75 13.17 -11.44
C LYS A 18 -6.26 13.89 -12.68
N ASN A 19 -7.42 14.54 -12.57
CA ASN A 19 -8.00 15.28 -13.68
C ASN A 19 -7.11 16.48 -14.07
N LEU A 20 -6.61 17.22 -13.09
CA LEU A 20 -5.71 18.34 -13.33
C LEU A 20 -4.42 17.90 -14.03
N ALA A 21 -3.77 16.84 -13.55
CA ALA A 21 -2.55 16.32 -14.17
C ALA A 21 -2.80 15.88 -15.63
N LYS A 22 -3.96 15.28 -15.90
CA LYS A 22 -4.37 14.88 -17.25
C LYS A 22 -4.54 16.07 -18.19
N GLU A 23 -5.24 17.13 -17.75
CA GLU A 23 -5.44 18.36 -18.54
C GLU A 23 -4.11 19.08 -18.81
N LEU A 24 -3.16 19.01 -17.87
CA LEU A 24 -1.83 19.60 -18.01
C LEU A 24 -0.81 18.72 -18.75
N GLY A 25 -1.21 17.52 -19.20
CA GLY A 25 -0.30 16.57 -19.86
C GLY A 25 0.85 16.08 -18.96
N MET A 26 0.67 16.12 -17.64
CA MET A 26 1.68 15.71 -16.66
C MET A 26 1.59 14.22 -16.34
N SER A 27 2.75 13.57 -16.22
CA SER A 27 2.84 12.22 -15.66
C SER A 27 2.53 12.25 -14.16
N PHE A 28 1.60 11.41 -13.71
CA PHE A 28 1.15 11.35 -12.32
C PHE A 28 1.19 9.91 -11.80
N GLU A 29 1.85 9.71 -10.67
CA GLU A 29 1.92 8.42 -9.97
C GLU A 29 1.28 8.53 -8.59
N THR A 30 0.46 7.55 -8.23
CA THR A 30 -0.11 7.42 -6.88
C THR A 30 0.60 6.31 -6.15
N LYS A 31 1.32 6.63 -5.08
CA LYS A 31 1.73 5.63 -4.09
C LYS A 31 0.68 5.58 -3.00
N GLN A 32 0.04 4.42 -2.85
CA GLN A 32 -0.69 4.13 -1.63
C GLN A 32 0.35 3.79 -0.58
N GLU A 33 0.48 4.64 0.43
CA GLU A 33 1.13 4.23 1.66
C GLU A 33 0.22 3.16 2.28
N GLY A 34 0.61 1.89 2.17
CA GLY A 34 0.02 0.85 2.98
C GLY A 34 0.15 1.27 4.43
N THR A 35 -0.97 1.31 5.16
CA THR A 35 -0.88 1.73 6.55
C THR A 35 -0.16 0.63 7.33
N VAL A 36 0.56 1.00 8.40
CA VAL A 36 1.14 0.01 9.33
C VAL A 36 0.06 -0.99 9.80
N LEU A 37 -1.20 -0.55 9.88
CA LEU A 37 -2.34 -1.41 10.20
C LEU A 37 -2.66 -2.44 9.11
N ASP A 38 -2.48 -2.11 7.84
CA ASP A 38 -2.67 -3.06 6.72
C ASP A 38 -1.59 -4.15 6.77
N ASN A 39 -0.33 -3.77 7.01
CA ASN A 39 0.78 -4.71 7.19
C ASN A 39 0.55 -5.64 8.40
N ILE A 40 0.09 -5.09 9.54
CA ILE A 40 -0.26 -5.90 10.71
C ILE A 40 -1.44 -6.84 10.42
N LYS A 41 -2.43 -6.40 9.65
CA LYS A 41 -3.59 -7.23 9.29
C LYS A 41 -3.19 -8.41 8.42
N ILE A 42 -2.36 -8.18 7.39
CA ILE A 42 -1.76 -9.23 6.56
C ILE A 42 -0.98 -10.20 7.47
N GLY A 43 -0.15 -9.64 8.36
CA GLY A 43 0.44 -10.27 9.54
C GLY A 43 -0.41 -11.36 10.20
N LEU A 44 -1.59 -10.93 10.65
CA LEU A 44 -2.52 -11.74 11.42
C LEU A 44 -3.26 -12.77 10.55
N GLU A 45 -3.62 -12.42 9.32
CA GLU A 45 -4.29 -13.32 8.38
C GLU A 45 -3.38 -14.52 8.02
N GLU A 46 -2.10 -14.26 7.79
CA GLU A 46 -1.11 -15.33 7.56
C GLU A 46 -0.92 -16.22 8.79
N MET A 47 -0.85 -15.62 9.99
CA MET A 47 -0.82 -16.38 11.25
C MET A 47 -2.05 -17.29 11.41
N GLN A 48 -3.24 -16.84 11.02
CA GLN A 48 -4.45 -17.66 11.06
C GLN A 48 -4.42 -18.81 10.05
N LEU A 49 -3.90 -18.57 8.85
CA LEU A 49 -3.75 -19.60 7.82
C LEU A 49 -2.70 -20.65 8.21
N PHE A 50 -1.62 -20.24 8.89
CA PHE A 50 -0.62 -21.12 9.49
C PHE A 50 -1.26 -22.03 10.55
N LYS A 51 -2.04 -21.47 11.48
CA LYS A 51 -2.77 -22.25 12.50
C LYS A 51 -3.75 -23.26 11.89
N LYS A 52 -4.29 -22.97 10.70
CA LYS A 52 -5.21 -23.85 9.96
C LYS A 52 -4.48 -24.93 9.12
N GLY A 53 -3.14 -24.98 9.16
CA GLY A 53 -2.34 -25.94 8.39
C GLY A 53 -2.35 -25.71 6.87
N LYS A 54 -2.69 -24.49 6.42
CA LYS A 54 -2.93 -24.16 5.00
C LYS A 54 -1.82 -23.33 4.34
N LEU A 55 -0.78 -22.92 5.06
CA LEU A 55 0.31 -22.10 4.52
C LEU A 55 1.57 -22.91 4.26
N LYS A 56 2.26 -22.57 3.15
CA LYS A 56 3.61 -23.04 2.85
C LYS A 56 4.55 -22.61 3.99
N THR A 57 5.52 -23.46 4.28
CA THR A 57 6.47 -23.36 5.40
C THR A 57 7.42 -22.16 5.25
N THR A 58 6.94 -20.94 5.46
CA THR A 58 7.82 -19.77 5.63
C THR A 58 8.08 -19.62 7.13
N LEU A 59 9.35 -19.47 7.51
CA LEU A 59 9.71 -19.27 8.92
C LEU A 59 9.14 -17.93 9.39
N ALA A 60 8.59 -17.89 10.60
CA ALA A 60 7.98 -16.67 11.17
C ALA A 60 8.96 -15.48 11.22
N LYS A 61 10.26 -15.74 11.30
CA LYS A 61 11.31 -14.73 11.26
C LYS A 61 11.41 -14.07 9.87
N ASP A 62 11.32 -14.86 8.81
CA ASP A 62 11.43 -14.35 7.44
C ASP A 62 10.17 -13.55 7.08
N PHE A 63 9.01 -14.01 7.55
CA PHE A 63 7.76 -13.25 7.44
C PHE A 63 7.82 -11.86 8.09
N LEU A 64 8.33 -11.75 9.31
CA LEU A 64 8.44 -10.47 10.02
C LEU A 64 9.46 -9.51 9.39
N ASN A 65 10.38 -10.01 8.56
CA ASN A 65 11.35 -9.19 7.84
C ASN A 65 10.80 -8.63 6.51
N GLU A 66 9.66 -9.13 6.02
CA GLU A 66 8.99 -8.67 4.79
C GLU A 66 7.94 -7.55 5.04
N LEU A 67 7.62 -7.27 6.31
CA LEU A 67 6.69 -6.22 6.76
C LEU A 67 7.35 -4.85 6.96
#